data_AF-A0A162FUF5-F1
#
_entry.id   AF-A0A162FUF5-F1
#
_cell.length_a   1.000
_cell.length_b   1.000
_cell.length_c   1.000
_cell.angle_alpha   90.00
_cell.angle_beta   90.00
_cell.angle_gamma   90.00
#
_symmetry.space_group_name_H-M   'P 1'
#
loop_
_entity.id
_entity.type
_entity.pdbx_description
1 polymer ?
#
loop_
_entity_poly.entity_id
_entity_poly.type
_entity_poly.pdbx_seq_one_letter_code
_entity_poly.pdbx_strand_id
1 'polypeptide(L)'
;MKSDRVIVFSKLTSQSVRLFISLVIIFFGFFTRAETSPAPEKKDPLTNTFVALCYHDVSNGFVGNAFSIRKKDLIEQFDYLKAHYNVVGLQDIIEASQGKKVLPPKAVLITVDDGLASFYENVYPLLKTYKFKAVFAIVGKWTEDGVAPDYGFKDTNPKMASWKQLKEMSESGLVDVVSHTYDMHQGQVFNPQGSQAPMAAFFRYDSITKSYQSEEDFVNRVQMDLKKNNELIKKHLGKDNSVIVWPYGASNGLSRKAAEDVGLKIQMTLRAGLNNASDISQMGRGLIFADMDLPQFANVLEHAFVDSSPLRMIRVDLDSIWKKNEAEAEQVLGDLLEKTLALGANGALFQAVSDSGDAYFPTSQMSVRADYLNRAAHTMRHRSRVPNVYARVPQTFLKNTETAKAVIRDLAKYTDIDGVFFEVSSKEKAKELSFESVMAAGRSVRPHWQYGVIGPRPENAEIFDYLVLTPQQLEKEKLEAVPNSIKQKQDIVALPKDYNLVASHVMAEGYLNLFYDVNFKDVAPDPDFKTLFSVRQSNAKHIKGEAK
;
A
#
# COMPACT_ATOMS: atom_id res chain seq x y z
N MET A 1 -77.81 -59.37 52.35
CA MET A 1 -78.42 -58.29 53.16
C MET A 1 -77.50 -57.08 53.15
N LYS A 2 -78.10 -55.88 53.18
CA LYS A 2 -77.51 -54.52 53.28
C LYS A 2 -76.47 -54.42 54.44
N SER A 3 -75.55 -53.46 54.58
CA SER A 3 -75.50 -52.04 54.21
C SER A 3 -74.10 -51.45 54.48
N ASP A 4 -73.70 -50.47 53.64
CA ASP A 4 -73.12 -49.14 53.95
C ASP A 4 -71.85 -48.90 54.84
N ARG A 5 -70.80 -48.33 54.19
CA ARG A 5 -70.30 -46.90 54.28
C ARG A 5 -69.05 -46.47 55.10
N VAL A 6 -68.23 -45.63 54.40
CA VAL A 6 -67.25 -44.53 54.76
C VAL A 6 -65.88 -44.95 55.39
N ILE A 7 -64.67 -44.36 55.22
CA ILE A 7 -64.14 -42.98 55.02
C ILE A 7 -62.77 -42.93 54.26
N VAL A 8 -62.50 -41.74 53.72
CA VAL A 8 -61.47 -41.11 52.86
C VAL A 8 -60.07 -40.80 53.48
N PHE A 9 -59.03 -40.89 52.64
CA PHE A 9 -57.72 -40.18 52.50
C PHE A 9 -56.85 -39.73 53.70
N SER A 10 -55.53 -39.94 53.62
CA SER A 10 -54.56 -38.93 53.12
C SER A 10 -53.08 -39.38 53.20
N LYS A 11 -52.24 -38.65 52.44
CA LYS A 11 -50.85 -38.89 51.98
C LYS A 11 -49.77 -38.69 53.06
N LEU A 12 -48.65 -39.41 52.93
CA LEU A 12 -47.32 -39.01 53.42
C LEU A 12 -46.20 -39.36 52.39
N THR A 13 -45.75 -38.29 51.72
CA THR A 13 -44.39 -37.87 51.25
C THR A 13 -43.23 -38.89 51.22
N SER A 14 -42.48 -39.10 50.11
CA SER A 14 -41.76 -38.20 49.18
C SER A 14 -40.40 -37.63 49.66
N GLN A 15 -39.56 -38.39 50.36
CA GLN A 15 -38.14 -38.00 50.52
C GLN A 15 -37.12 -39.14 50.29
N SER A 16 -37.46 -40.40 50.56
CA SER A 16 -36.45 -41.49 50.51
C SER A 16 -36.17 -42.06 49.11
N VAL A 17 -37.02 -41.78 48.12
CA VAL A 17 -36.86 -42.29 46.73
C VAL A 17 -36.08 -41.31 45.83
N ARG A 18 -35.97 -40.02 46.21
CA ARG A 18 -35.26 -39.01 45.40
C ARG A 18 -33.74 -39.01 45.59
N LEU A 19 -33.23 -39.51 46.73
CA LEU A 19 -31.78 -39.53 46.97
C LEU A 19 -31.04 -40.64 46.19
N PHE A 20 -31.69 -41.78 45.94
CA PHE A 20 -31.04 -42.92 45.28
C PHE A 20 -30.97 -42.77 43.75
N ILE A 21 -31.97 -42.13 43.13
CA ILE A 21 -31.98 -41.87 41.67
C ILE A 21 -31.05 -40.70 41.31
N SER A 22 -30.83 -39.75 42.22
CA SER A 22 -29.90 -38.62 41.98
C SER A 22 -28.43 -39.07 41.96
N LEU A 23 -28.05 -40.09 42.74
CA LEU A 23 -26.67 -40.58 42.81
C LEU A 23 -26.26 -41.42 41.59
N VAL A 24 -27.19 -42.11 40.94
CA VAL A 24 -26.91 -42.92 39.74
C VAL A 24 -26.84 -42.05 38.47
N ILE A 25 -27.60 -40.97 38.40
CA ILE A 25 -27.51 -40.00 37.28
C ILE A 25 -26.23 -39.15 37.37
N ILE A 26 -25.71 -38.90 38.59
CA ILE A 26 -24.43 -38.19 38.78
C ILE A 26 -23.22 -39.08 38.42
N PHE A 27 -23.33 -40.42 38.50
CA PHE A 27 -22.22 -41.31 38.15
C PHE A 27 -22.18 -41.74 36.67
N PHE A 28 -23.28 -41.63 35.94
CA PHE A 28 -23.34 -41.89 34.48
C PHE A 28 -23.36 -40.61 33.62
N GLY A 29 -23.30 -39.43 34.23
CA GLY A 29 -23.37 -38.12 33.55
C GLY A 29 -22.03 -37.44 33.23
N PHE A 30 -20.87 -38.07 33.53
CA PHE A 30 -19.55 -37.44 33.38
C PHE A 30 -18.54 -38.25 32.55
N PHE A 31 -19.03 -39.00 31.56
CA PHE A 31 -18.22 -39.34 30.39
C PHE A 31 -18.81 -38.69 29.14
N THR A 32 -19.02 -37.37 29.19
CA THR A 32 -18.82 -36.59 27.97
C THR A 32 -17.34 -36.72 27.65
N ARG A 33 -17.01 -37.61 26.71
CA ARG A 33 -15.78 -37.50 25.94
C ARG A 33 -15.75 -36.04 25.52
N ALA A 34 -14.84 -35.26 26.10
CA ALA A 34 -14.49 -33.99 25.53
C ALA A 34 -14.08 -34.33 24.10
N GLU A 35 -14.98 -34.13 23.14
CA GLU A 35 -14.57 -33.87 21.78
C GLU A 35 -13.72 -32.62 21.93
N THR A 36 -12.41 -32.84 22.07
CA THR A 36 -11.43 -31.85 21.74
C THR A 36 -11.81 -31.46 20.32
N SER A 37 -12.55 -30.36 20.17
CA SER A 37 -12.63 -29.67 18.89
C SER A 37 -11.20 -29.65 18.38
N PRO A 38 -10.93 -30.17 17.16
CA PRO A 38 -9.61 -30.05 16.59
C PRO A 38 -9.17 -28.61 16.78
N ALA A 39 -7.97 -28.39 17.33
CA ALA A 39 -7.38 -27.06 17.32
C ALA A 39 -7.61 -26.49 15.91
N PRO A 40 -8.10 -25.24 15.77
CA PRO A 40 -8.46 -24.69 14.47
C PRO A 40 -7.32 -25.00 13.52
N GLU A 41 -7.62 -25.81 12.50
CA GLU A 41 -6.63 -26.29 11.54
C GLU A 41 -5.84 -25.05 11.12
N LYS A 42 -4.52 -25.05 11.37
CA LYS A 42 -3.65 -23.94 10.97
C LYS A 42 -3.77 -23.83 9.46
N LYS A 43 -4.69 -23.00 8.98
CA LYS A 43 -4.84 -22.72 7.55
C LYS A 43 -3.47 -22.29 7.08
N ASP A 44 -2.98 -22.95 6.03
CA ASP A 44 -1.72 -22.57 5.39
C ASP A 44 -1.82 -21.07 5.10
N PRO A 45 -0.87 -20.24 5.61
CA PRO A 45 -0.90 -18.79 5.43
C PRO A 45 -0.91 -18.37 3.95
N LEU A 46 -0.55 -19.26 3.03
CA LEU A 46 -0.60 -19.04 1.58
C LEU A 46 -1.92 -19.46 0.93
N THR A 47 -2.88 -20.02 1.69
CA THR A 47 -4.20 -20.38 1.17
C THR A 47 -4.89 -19.15 0.58
N ASN A 48 -5.43 -19.29 -0.64
CA ASN A 48 -6.10 -18.20 -1.37
C ASN A 48 -5.23 -16.97 -1.63
N THR A 49 -3.90 -17.09 -1.57
CA THR A 49 -3.00 -16.01 -1.97
C THR A 49 -2.77 -15.98 -3.49
N PHE A 50 -2.54 -14.79 -4.03
CA PHE A 50 -2.21 -14.59 -5.43
C PHE A 50 -1.38 -13.32 -5.66
N VAL A 51 -0.65 -13.28 -6.77
CA VAL A 51 0.00 -12.07 -7.27
C VAL A 51 -0.81 -11.52 -8.45
N ALA A 52 -0.97 -10.20 -8.53
CA ALA A 52 -1.58 -9.58 -9.71
C ALA A 52 -0.51 -8.81 -10.49
N LEU A 53 -0.49 -8.98 -11.80
CA LEU A 53 0.43 -8.33 -12.74
C LEU A 53 -0.25 -7.14 -13.39
N CYS A 54 0.46 -6.05 -13.60
CA CYS A 54 -0.01 -4.85 -14.27
C CYS A 54 0.85 -4.58 -15.51
N TYR A 55 0.25 -4.82 -16.67
CA TYR A 55 0.78 -4.48 -17.99
C TYR A 55 0.09 -3.22 -18.52
N HIS A 56 0.70 -2.54 -19.50
CA HIS A 56 0.09 -1.39 -20.18
C HIS A 56 0.08 -1.62 -21.69
N ASP A 57 1.18 -1.30 -22.37
CA ASP A 57 1.30 -1.43 -23.82
C ASP A 57 2.13 -2.65 -24.24
N VAL A 58 1.80 -3.22 -25.40
CA VAL A 58 2.52 -4.34 -25.99
C VAL A 58 2.78 -4.05 -27.46
N SER A 59 4.03 -3.80 -27.79
CA SER A 59 4.44 -3.42 -29.14
C SER A 59 4.99 -4.61 -29.94
N ASN A 60 4.96 -4.50 -31.26
CA ASN A 60 5.57 -5.46 -32.18
C ASN A 60 7.08 -5.20 -32.43
N GLY A 61 7.75 -4.40 -31.58
CA GLY A 61 9.20 -4.25 -31.64
C GLY A 61 9.73 -2.98 -30.99
N PHE A 62 9.16 -1.82 -31.32
CA PHE A 62 9.63 -0.54 -30.79
C PHE A 62 9.08 -0.28 -29.38
N VAL A 63 9.97 -0.10 -28.42
CA VAL A 63 9.65 0.30 -27.05
C VAL A 63 9.81 1.82 -26.97
N GLY A 64 8.69 2.54 -27.05
CA GLY A 64 8.70 4.00 -27.01
C GLY A 64 8.70 4.59 -25.59
N ASN A 65 8.36 3.78 -24.57
CA ASN A 65 8.36 4.17 -23.17
C ASN A 65 8.58 2.95 -22.24
N ALA A 66 8.77 3.20 -20.94
CA ALA A 66 9.07 2.17 -19.94
C ALA A 66 7.93 1.17 -19.66
N PHE A 67 6.71 1.44 -20.13
CA PHE A 67 5.51 0.62 -19.89
C PHE A 67 5.05 -0.16 -21.14
N SER A 68 5.80 -0.07 -22.24
CA SER A 68 5.54 -0.78 -23.48
C SER A 68 6.49 -1.96 -23.64
N ILE A 69 6.02 -3.18 -23.41
CA ILE A 69 6.86 -4.37 -23.56
C ILE A 69 6.78 -4.93 -24.98
N ARG A 70 7.82 -5.63 -25.43
CA ARG A 70 7.77 -6.28 -26.75
C ARG A 70 6.89 -7.51 -26.66
N LYS A 71 6.13 -7.80 -27.71
CA LYS A 71 5.32 -9.02 -27.83
C LYS A 71 6.12 -10.30 -27.61
N LYS A 72 7.40 -10.32 -28.02
CA LYS A 72 8.31 -11.45 -27.74
C LYS A 72 8.51 -11.66 -26.23
N ASP A 73 8.79 -10.59 -25.49
CA ASP A 73 9.02 -10.67 -24.04
C ASP A 73 7.75 -11.13 -23.32
N LEU A 74 6.57 -10.65 -23.76
CA LEU A 74 5.28 -11.11 -23.26
C LEU A 74 5.06 -12.62 -23.48
N ILE A 75 5.45 -13.15 -24.65
CA ILE A 75 5.35 -14.59 -24.94
C ILE A 75 6.24 -15.39 -23.98
N GLU A 76 7.49 -14.95 -23.78
CA GLU A 76 8.41 -15.59 -22.84
C GLU A 76 7.87 -15.56 -21.40
N GLN A 77 7.27 -14.44 -20.98
CA GLN A 77 6.61 -14.32 -19.68
C GLN A 77 5.37 -15.23 -19.57
N PHE A 78 4.55 -15.36 -20.62
CA PHE A 78 3.38 -16.25 -20.63
C PHE A 78 3.77 -17.73 -20.61
N ASP A 79 4.83 -18.12 -21.33
CA ASP A 79 5.39 -19.47 -21.27
C ASP A 79 5.89 -19.79 -19.84
N TYR A 80 6.58 -18.84 -19.20
CA TYR A 80 7.00 -18.98 -17.81
C TYR A 80 5.81 -19.10 -16.84
N LEU A 81 4.79 -18.25 -16.99
CA LEU A 81 3.56 -18.35 -16.18
C LEU A 81 2.89 -19.71 -16.37
N LYS A 82 2.79 -20.20 -17.60
CA LYS A 82 2.20 -21.51 -17.91
C LYS A 82 2.98 -22.67 -17.28
N ALA A 83 4.31 -22.55 -17.19
CA ALA A 83 5.17 -23.58 -16.62
C ALA A 83 5.20 -23.57 -15.08
N HIS A 84 5.06 -22.40 -14.44
CA HIS A 84 5.37 -22.23 -13.01
C HIS A 84 4.24 -21.67 -12.13
N TYR A 85 3.17 -21.13 -12.72
CA TYR A 85 2.07 -20.46 -12.03
C TYR A 85 0.71 -20.92 -12.54
N ASN A 86 -0.35 -20.58 -11.80
CA ASN A 86 -1.72 -20.83 -12.21
C ASN A 86 -2.42 -19.50 -12.52
N VAL A 87 -2.59 -19.19 -13.79
CA VAL A 87 -3.31 -17.98 -14.19
C VAL A 87 -4.80 -18.14 -13.89
N VAL A 88 -5.35 -17.22 -13.08
CA VAL A 88 -6.75 -17.19 -12.65
C VAL A 88 -7.45 -15.94 -13.18
N GLY A 89 -8.77 -16.01 -13.37
CA GLY A 89 -9.58 -14.84 -13.70
C GLY A 89 -10.05 -14.10 -12.46
N LEU A 90 -10.57 -12.88 -12.67
CA LEU A 90 -11.16 -12.09 -11.59
C LEU A 90 -12.33 -12.83 -10.92
N GLN A 91 -13.20 -13.47 -11.70
CA GLN A 91 -14.32 -14.22 -11.16
C GLN A 91 -13.88 -15.38 -10.25
N ASP A 92 -12.74 -16.03 -10.54
CA ASP A 92 -12.19 -17.09 -9.70
C ASP A 92 -11.79 -16.54 -8.32
N ILE A 93 -11.26 -15.31 -8.28
CA ILE A 93 -10.89 -14.58 -7.06
C ILE A 93 -12.15 -14.15 -6.27
N ILE A 94 -13.18 -13.64 -6.96
CA ILE A 94 -14.47 -13.27 -6.34
C ILE A 94 -15.15 -14.50 -5.73
N GLU A 95 -15.12 -15.64 -6.41
CA GLU A 95 -15.69 -16.88 -5.86
C GLU A 95 -14.89 -17.40 -4.67
N ALA A 96 -13.56 -17.25 -4.70
CA ALA A 96 -12.71 -17.60 -3.57
C ALA A 96 -12.96 -16.69 -2.35
N SER A 97 -13.22 -15.39 -2.56
CA SER A 97 -13.58 -14.46 -1.48
C SER A 97 -14.92 -14.80 -0.82
N GLN A 98 -15.79 -15.49 -1.56
CA GLN A 98 -17.10 -15.95 -1.09
C GLN A 98 -17.07 -17.37 -0.51
N GLY A 99 -15.89 -18.01 -0.45
CA GLY A 99 -15.73 -19.39 0.01
C GLY A 99 -16.31 -20.44 -0.95
N LYS A 100 -16.64 -20.06 -2.19
CA LYS A 100 -17.18 -20.97 -3.22
C LYS A 100 -16.10 -21.76 -3.95
N LYS A 101 -14.87 -21.25 -3.92
CA LYS A 101 -13.70 -21.83 -4.59
C LYS A 101 -12.46 -21.65 -3.72
N VAL A 102 -11.45 -22.49 -3.91
CA VAL A 102 -10.10 -22.28 -3.39
C VAL A 102 -9.20 -21.96 -4.59
N LEU A 103 -8.40 -20.89 -4.48
CA LEU A 103 -7.45 -20.57 -5.54
C LEU A 103 -6.36 -21.65 -5.61
N PRO A 104 -5.89 -22.01 -6.81
CA PRO A 104 -4.74 -22.90 -6.95
C PRO A 104 -3.48 -22.27 -6.31
N PRO A 105 -2.50 -23.07 -5.88
CA PRO A 105 -1.23 -22.55 -5.39
C PRO A 105 -0.54 -21.73 -6.48
N LYS A 106 0.25 -20.71 -6.10
CA LYS A 106 0.92 -19.80 -7.04
C LYS A 106 -0.07 -19.19 -8.06
N ALA A 107 -1.25 -18.76 -7.59
CA ALA A 107 -2.23 -18.10 -8.43
C ALA A 107 -1.72 -16.72 -8.91
N VAL A 108 -1.98 -16.41 -10.18
CA VAL A 108 -1.62 -15.12 -10.79
C VAL A 108 -2.80 -14.54 -11.55
N LEU A 109 -3.10 -13.25 -11.31
CA LEU A 109 -4.06 -12.48 -12.09
C LEU A 109 -3.31 -11.61 -13.09
N ILE A 110 -3.69 -11.66 -14.37
CA ILE A 110 -3.18 -10.73 -15.38
C ILE A 110 -4.10 -9.53 -15.45
N THR A 111 -3.56 -8.32 -15.33
CA THR A 111 -4.29 -7.07 -15.55
C THR A 111 -3.55 -6.22 -16.58
N VAL A 112 -4.30 -5.53 -17.43
CA VAL A 112 -3.77 -4.60 -18.44
C VAL A 112 -4.55 -3.30 -18.34
N ASP A 113 -3.84 -2.18 -18.30
CA ASP A 113 -4.42 -0.86 -18.03
C ASP A 113 -4.59 -0.02 -19.32
N ASP A 114 -5.06 1.21 -19.13
CA ASP A 114 -5.25 2.30 -20.11
C ASP A 114 -6.33 2.11 -21.19
N GLY A 115 -6.55 0.90 -21.69
CA GLY A 115 -7.52 0.67 -22.78
C GLY A 115 -6.93 0.73 -24.19
N LEU A 116 -5.61 0.56 -24.33
CA LEU A 116 -4.92 0.62 -25.63
C LEU A 116 -5.35 -0.50 -26.60
N ALA A 117 -5.44 -0.18 -27.89
CA ALA A 117 -5.80 -1.14 -28.94
C ALA A 117 -4.79 -2.29 -29.08
N SER A 118 -3.54 -2.06 -28.69
CA SER A 118 -2.48 -3.08 -28.68
C SER A 118 -2.84 -4.29 -27.82
N PHE A 119 -3.66 -4.13 -26.77
CA PHE A 119 -4.18 -5.25 -26.01
C PHE A 119 -5.03 -6.19 -26.88
N TYR A 120 -5.95 -5.63 -27.68
CA TYR A 120 -6.77 -6.43 -28.60
C TYR A 120 -5.93 -7.07 -29.72
N GLU A 121 -4.96 -6.34 -30.25
CA GLU A 121 -4.16 -6.77 -31.40
C GLU A 121 -3.08 -7.80 -31.03
N ASN A 122 -2.43 -7.63 -29.88
CA ASN A 122 -1.23 -8.37 -29.51
C ASN A 122 -1.42 -9.30 -28.31
N VAL A 123 -2.26 -8.94 -27.33
CA VAL A 123 -2.43 -9.70 -26.07
C VAL A 123 -3.61 -10.66 -26.16
N TYR A 124 -4.77 -10.20 -26.60
CA TYR A 124 -5.99 -11.02 -26.68
C TYR A 124 -5.85 -12.30 -27.52
N PRO A 125 -5.13 -12.32 -28.67
CA PRO A 125 -4.85 -13.57 -29.39
C PRO A 125 -3.99 -14.56 -28.58
N LEU A 126 -3.07 -14.06 -27.75
CA LEU A 126 -2.29 -14.89 -26.84
C LEU A 126 -3.18 -15.43 -25.72
N LEU A 127 -4.04 -14.61 -25.10
CA LEU A 127 -5.00 -15.08 -24.10
C LEU A 127 -5.85 -16.25 -24.62
N LYS A 128 -6.32 -16.19 -25.87
CA LYS A 128 -7.02 -17.31 -26.53
C LYS A 128 -6.16 -18.56 -26.68
N THR A 129 -4.91 -18.39 -27.08
CA THR A 129 -3.96 -19.49 -27.31
C THR A 129 -3.59 -20.21 -26.01
N TYR A 130 -3.31 -19.44 -24.96
CA TYR A 130 -2.94 -19.94 -23.64
C TYR A 130 -4.16 -20.32 -22.78
N LYS A 131 -5.37 -19.92 -23.18
CA LYS A 131 -6.60 -19.98 -22.38
C LYS A 131 -6.47 -19.22 -21.05
N PHE A 132 -5.68 -18.15 -21.06
CA PHE A 132 -5.52 -17.26 -19.92
C PHE A 132 -6.66 -16.26 -19.86
N LYS A 133 -7.01 -15.86 -18.64
CA LYS A 133 -7.97 -14.79 -18.37
C LYS A 133 -7.23 -13.53 -17.95
N ALA A 134 -7.82 -12.37 -18.21
CA ALA A 134 -7.26 -11.08 -17.84
C ALA A 134 -8.34 -10.06 -17.44
N VAL A 135 -7.94 -9.06 -16.67
CA VAL A 135 -8.70 -7.82 -16.46
C VAL A 135 -8.15 -6.75 -17.40
N PHE A 136 -9.04 -6.01 -18.07
CA PHE A 136 -8.66 -4.90 -18.95
C PHE A 136 -9.34 -3.60 -18.48
N ALA A 137 -8.56 -2.66 -17.96
CA ALA A 137 -9.06 -1.43 -17.38
C ALA A 137 -9.04 -0.30 -18.42
N ILE A 138 -10.18 0.38 -18.61
CA ILE A 138 -10.32 1.42 -19.63
C ILE A 138 -10.54 2.81 -19.02
N VAL A 139 -9.87 3.81 -19.60
CA VAL A 139 -10.18 5.23 -19.33
C VAL A 139 -11.32 5.66 -20.25
N GLY A 140 -12.43 6.08 -19.65
CA GLY A 140 -13.67 6.37 -20.38
C GLY A 140 -13.51 7.43 -21.45
N LYS A 141 -12.91 8.57 -21.09
CA LYS A 141 -12.70 9.70 -22.01
C LYS A 141 -11.83 9.31 -23.19
N TRP A 142 -10.72 8.62 -22.97
CA TRP A 142 -9.83 8.19 -24.06
C TRP A 142 -10.53 7.20 -24.99
N THR A 143 -11.30 6.27 -24.42
CA THR A 143 -12.07 5.29 -25.19
C THR A 143 -13.14 5.97 -26.07
N GLU A 144 -13.83 7.00 -25.56
CA GLU A 144 -14.79 7.79 -26.35
C GLU A 144 -14.10 8.62 -27.44
N ASP A 145 -13.00 9.29 -27.10
CA ASP A 145 -12.24 10.13 -28.02
C ASP A 145 -11.52 9.28 -29.09
N GLY A 146 -11.26 7.99 -28.81
CA GLY A 146 -10.58 7.05 -29.71
C GLY A 146 -9.07 7.26 -29.85
N VAL A 147 -8.52 8.20 -29.08
CA VAL A 147 -7.12 8.64 -29.15
C VAL A 147 -6.47 8.47 -27.78
N ALA A 148 -5.31 7.82 -27.73
CA ALA A 148 -4.53 7.75 -26.51
C ALA A 148 -3.90 9.12 -26.21
N PRO A 149 -3.72 9.50 -24.93
CA PRO A 149 -2.96 10.69 -24.59
C PRO A 149 -1.51 10.55 -25.08
N ASP A 150 -0.83 11.69 -25.24
CA ASP A 150 0.61 11.69 -25.51
C ASP A 150 1.37 11.23 -24.25
N TYR A 151 1.74 9.95 -24.21
CA TYR A 151 2.58 9.36 -23.16
C TYR A 151 4.08 9.69 -23.33
N GLY A 152 4.43 10.66 -24.17
CA GLY A 152 5.82 10.85 -24.60
C GLY A 152 6.30 9.73 -25.52
N PHE A 153 5.38 8.98 -26.13
CA PHE A 153 5.70 8.04 -27.18
C PHE A 153 6.19 8.83 -28.40
N LYS A 154 7.50 8.89 -28.60
CA LYS A 154 8.02 9.32 -29.90
C LYS A 154 7.51 8.33 -30.96
N ASP A 155 6.74 8.85 -31.91
CA ASP A 155 6.34 8.21 -33.17
C ASP A 155 5.28 7.07 -33.16
N THR A 156 4.48 6.84 -32.10
CA THR A 156 3.55 5.67 -32.11
C THR A 156 2.05 5.97 -32.18
N ASN A 157 1.57 7.21 -32.01
CA ASN A 157 0.13 7.59 -31.98
C ASN A 157 -0.80 6.43 -31.56
N PRO A 158 -0.70 5.95 -30.31
CA PRO A 158 -1.40 4.76 -29.88
C PRO A 158 -2.91 4.96 -30.06
N LYS A 159 -3.59 3.93 -30.55
CA LYS A 159 -5.05 3.92 -30.68
C LYS A 159 -5.67 3.31 -29.44
N MET A 160 -6.89 3.73 -29.14
CA MET A 160 -7.71 3.12 -28.10
C MET A 160 -8.50 1.93 -28.64
N ALA A 161 -8.73 0.92 -27.81
CA ALA A 161 -9.60 -0.18 -28.17
C ALA A 161 -11.03 0.34 -28.41
N SER A 162 -11.61 0.03 -29.55
CA SER A 162 -12.99 0.41 -29.88
C SER A 162 -14.00 -0.37 -29.02
N TRP A 163 -15.20 0.19 -28.83
CA TRP A 163 -16.29 -0.53 -28.16
C TRP A 163 -16.63 -1.88 -28.78
N LYS A 164 -16.46 -2.04 -30.10
CA LYS A 164 -16.62 -3.33 -30.78
C LYS A 164 -15.59 -4.35 -30.30
N GLN A 165 -14.32 -3.95 -30.22
CA GLN A 165 -13.24 -4.80 -29.70
C GLN A 165 -13.42 -5.13 -28.23
N LEU A 166 -13.78 -4.14 -27.40
CA LEU A 166 -14.07 -4.33 -25.98
C LEU A 166 -15.23 -5.32 -25.75
N LYS A 167 -16.30 -5.19 -26.53
CA LYS A 167 -17.44 -6.11 -26.49
C LYS A 167 -17.05 -7.53 -26.89
N GLU A 168 -16.30 -7.70 -27.97
CA GLU A 168 -15.81 -9.02 -28.39
C GLU A 168 -14.97 -9.69 -27.30
N MET A 169 -14.03 -8.96 -26.70
CA MET A 169 -13.19 -9.48 -25.62
C MET A 169 -14.03 -9.85 -24.38
N SER A 170 -15.00 -9.02 -24.01
CA SER A 170 -15.90 -9.27 -22.87
C SER A 170 -16.83 -10.46 -23.09
N GLU A 171 -17.32 -10.67 -24.31
CA GLU A 171 -18.20 -11.79 -24.68
C GLU A 171 -17.44 -13.13 -24.81
N SER A 172 -16.11 -13.08 -24.99
CA SER A 172 -15.26 -14.28 -25.05
C SER A 172 -15.19 -15.07 -23.73
N GLY A 173 -15.50 -14.42 -22.61
CA GLY A 173 -15.31 -14.97 -21.26
C GLY A 173 -13.85 -15.01 -20.78
N LEU A 174 -12.90 -14.48 -21.57
CA LEU A 174 -11.48 -14.39 -21.19
C LEU A 174 -11.11 -13.02 -20.58
N VAL A 175 -11.86 -11.97 -20.88
CA VAL A 175 -11.50 -10.60 -20.48
C VAL A 175 -12.63 -9.94 -19.70
N ASP A 176 -12.30 -9.49 -18.49
CA ASP A 176 -13.17 -8.61 -17.70
C ASP A 176 -12.80 -7.15 -17.98
N VAL A 177 -13.68 -6.42 -18.68
CA VAL A 177 -13.46 -4.98 -18.96
C VAL A 177 -13.97 -4.15 -17.79
N VAL A 178 -13.09 -3.36 -17.17
CA VAL A 178 -13.35 -2.64 -15.91
C VAL A 178 -13.01 -1.16 -16.01
N SER A 179 -13.40 -0.38 -15.00
CA SER A 179 -13.16 1.06 -14.95
C SER A 179 -11.70 1.38 -14.63
N HIS A 180 -11.12 2.35 -15.34
CA HIS A 180 -9.87 3.04 -15.01
C HIS A 180 -10.10 4.56 -14.86
N THR A 181 -11.25 4.95 -14.29
CA THR A 181 -11.80 6.33 -14.26
C THR A 181 -12.30 6.83 -15.61
N TYR A 182 -13.09 7.91 -15.61
CA TYR A 182 -13.52 8.56 -16.84
C TYR A 182 -12.45 9.53 -17.36
N ASP A 183 -12.03 10.49 -16.53
CA ASP A 183 -11.09 11.57 -16.88
C ASP A 183 -10.17 11.96 -15.69
N MET A 184 -9.89 11.02 -14.79
CA MET A 184 -8.95 11.24 -13.66
C MET A 184 -7.56 10.63 -13.91
N HIS A 185 -7.29 10.10 -15.10
CA HIS A 185 -5.95 9.63 -15.49
C HIS A 185 -5.04 10.80 -15.93
N GLN A 186 -4.85 11.77 -15.07
CA GLN A 186 -4.00 12.94 -15.33
C GLN A 186 -3.48 13.56 -14.01
N GLY A 187 -2.49 14.43 -14.14
CA GLY A 187 -2.00 15.27 -13.06
C GLY A 187 -2.88 16.49 -12.86
N GLN A 188 -2.94 16.99 -11.62
CA GLN A 188 -3.47 18.31 -11.31
C GLN A 188 -2.54 19.08 -10.36
N VAL A 189 -2.59 20.40 -10.42
CA VAL A 189 -1.92 21.26 -9.43
C VAL A 189 -2.48 20.94 -8.05
N PHE A 190 -1.60 20.63 -7.10
CA PHE A 190 -1.96 20.24 -5.74
C PHE A 190 -1.17 20.98 -4.65
N ASN A 191 -0.44 22.03 -5.01
CA ASN A 191 0.18 22.98 -4.06
C ASN A 191 0.44 24.35 -4.72
N PRO A 192 0.73 25.40 -3.91
CA PRO A 192 1.00 26.75 -4.43
C PRO A 192 2.15 26.84 -5.44
N GLN A 193 3.13 25.94 -5.33
CA GLN A 193 4.32 25.92 -6.19
C GLN A 193 4.06 25.26 -7.56
N GLY A 194 2.83 24.81 -7.83
CA GLY A 194 2.46 24.26 -9.13
C GLY A 194 2.86 22.80 -9.37
N SER A 195 3.22 22.06 -8.31
CA SER A 195 3.51 20.63 -8.43
C SER A 195 2.28 19.86 -8.89
N GLN A 196 2.47 18.79 -9.66
CA GLN A 196 1.39 17.98 -10.24
C GLN A 196 1.27 16.64 -9.49
N ALA A 197 0.06 16.21 -9.18
CA ALA A 197 -0.18 14.89 -8.59
C ALA A 197 -1.47 14.24 -9.12
N PRO A 198 -1.64 12.91 -8.97
CA PRO A 198 -2.82 12.19 -9.43
C PRO A 198 -4.14 12.77 -8.90
N MET A 199 -5.07 13.06 -9.81
CA MET A 199 -6.37 13.65 -9.48
C MET A 199 -7.21 12.83 -8.49
N ALA A 200 -7.07 11.51 -8.51
CA ALA A 200 -7.85 10.60 -7.65
C ALA A 200 -7.31 10.49 -6.21
N ALA A 201 -6.08 10.96 -5.94
CA ALA A 201 -5.43 10.79 -4.64
C ALA A 201 -5.18 12.11 -3.88
N PHE A 202 -5.06 13.22 -4.60
CA PHE A 202 -4.69 14.52 -4.03
C PHE A 202 -5.77 15.58 -4.21
N PHE A 203 -5.80 16.53 -3.28
CA PHE A 203 -6.70 17.68 -3.33
C PHE A 203 -6.16 18.71 -4.31
N ARG A 204 -7.01 19.25 -5.17
CA ARG A 204 -6.60 20.31 -6.11
C ARG A 204 -6.23 21.57 -5.33
N TYR A 205 -5.19 22.27 -5.75
CA TYR A 205 -4.93 23.64 -5.34
C TYR A 205 -5.34 24.59 -6.47
N ASP A 206 -6.16 25.58 -6.13
CA ASP A 206 -6.60 26.62 -7.07
C ASP A 206 -5.70 27.85 -6.93
N SER A 207 -4.93 28.15 -7.98
CA SER A 207 -3.99 29.28 -7.99
C SER A 207 -4.66 30.65 -8.05
N ILE A 208 -5.93 30.71 -8.48
CA ILE A 208 -6.70 31.95 -8.60
C ILE A 208 -7.25 32.33 -7.21
N THR A 209 -7.92 31.39 -6.55
CA THR A 209 -8.47 31.62 -5.20
C THR A 209 -7.44 31.41 -4.08
N LYS A 210 -6.27 30.86 -4.42
CA LYS A 210 -5.18 30.51 -3.51
C LYS A 210 -5.61 29.55 -2.39
N SER A 211 -6.47 28.60 -2.73
CA SER A 211 -7.08 27.69 -1.76
C SER A 211 -7.04 26.24 -2.22
N TYR A 212 -6.99 25.32 -1.27
CA TYR A 212 -7.19 23.90 -1.54
C TYR A 212 -8.68 23.57 -1.73
N GLN A 213 -8.95 22.55 -2.54
CA GLN A 213 -10.26 21.93 -2.70
C GLN A 213 -10.81 21.47 -1.34
N SER A 214 -12.13 21.59 -1.15
CA SER A 214 -12.81 21.03 0.03
C SER A 214 -12.92 19.50 -0.05
N GLU A 215 -13.12 18.81 1.08
CA GLU A 215 -13.39 17.35 1.09
C GLU A 215 -14.68 17.01 0.32
N GLU A 216 -15.72 17.83 0.47
CA GLU A 216 -16.99 17.65 -0.23
C GLU A 216 -16.83 17.73 -1.75
N ASP A 217 -16.16 18.77 -2.25
CA ASP A 217 -15.90 18.93 -3.68
C ASP A 217 -15.01 17.81 -4.23
N PHE A 218 -14.05 17.33 -3.43
CA PHE A 218 -13.20 16.21 -3.80
C PHE A 218 -14.03 14.93 -3.98
N VAL A 219 -14.85 14.58 -2.98
CA VAL A 219 -15.71 13.40 -3.02
C VAL A 219 -16.70 13.49 -4.17
N ASN A 220 -17.39 14.62 -4.34
CA ASN A 220 -18.36 14.83 -5.41
C ASN A 220 -17.71 14.66 -6.79
N ARG A 221 -16.54 15.26 -7.02
CA ARG A 221 -15.79 15.11 -8.28
C ARG A 221 -15.45 13.65 -8.57
N VAL A 222 -14.91 12.94 -7.58
CA VAL A 222 -14.54 11.52 -7.73
C VAL A 222 -15.78 10.66 -8.01
N GLN A 223 -16.87 10.84 -7.27
CA GLN A 223 -18.10 10.07 -7.49
C GLN A 223 -18.70 10.31 -8.88
N MET A 224 -18.75 11.57 -9.34
CA MET A 224 -19.29 11.90 -10.67
C MET A 224 -18.48 11.26 -11.78
N ASP A 225 -17.15 11.31 -11.70
CA ASP A 225 -16.25 10.69 -12.68
C ASP A 225 -16.44 9.17 -12.74
N LEU A 226 -16.41 8.51 -11.58
CA LEU A 226 -16.54 7.06 -11.48
C LEU A 226 -17.90 6.55 -11.95
N LYS A 227 -19.00 7.24 -11.58
CA LYS A 227 -20.36 6.92 -12.07
C LYS A 227 -20.42 7.01 -13.58
N LYS A 228 -19.88 8.10 -14.16
CA LYS A 228 -19.89 8.31 -15.60
C LYS A 228 -19.18 7.18 -16.35
N ASN A 229 -18.01 6.73 -15.88
CA ASN A 229 -17.32 5.62 -16.54
C ASN A 229 -18.08 4.29 -16.41
N ASN A 230 -18.67 4.02 -15.24
CA ASN A 230 -19.47 2.80 -15.04
C ASN A 230 -20.72 2.77 -15.91
N GLU A 231 -21.42 3.90 -16.04
CA GLU A 231 -22.58 4.03 -16.93
C GLU A 231 -22.18 3.84 -18.39
N LEU A 232 -21.04 4.38 -18.79
CA LEU A 232 -20.47 4.21 -20.13
C LEU A 232 -20.14 2.73 -20.43
N ILE A 233 -19.44 2.05 -19.54
CA ILE A 233 -19.15 0.60 -19.65
C ILE A 233 -20.45 -0.20 -19.73
N LYS A 234 -21.41 0.05 -18.84
CA LYS A 234 -22.70 -0.65 -18.81
C LYS A 234 -23.49 -0.44 -20.10
N LYS A 235 -23.52 0.80 -20.62
CA LYS A 235 -24.21 1.14 -21.87
C LYS A 235 -23.68 0.34 -23.06
N HIS A 236 -22.37 0.16 -23.17
CA HIS A 236 -21.75 -0.48 -24.33
C HIS A 236 -21.60 -2.00 -24.19
N LEU A 237 -21.40 -2.52 -22.97
CA LEU A 237 -21.13 -3.95 -22.72
C LEU A 237 -22.30 -4.70 -22.09
N GLY A 238 -23.32 -4.00 -21.58
CA GLY A 238 -24.49 -4.62 -20.93
C GLY A 238 -24.20 -5.31 -19.60
N LYS A 239 -23.00 -5.12 -19.02
CA LYS A 239 -22.58 -5.70 -17.74
C LYS A 239 -22.40 -4.61 -16.69
N ASP A 240 -22.82 -4.90 -15.47
CA ASP A 240 -22.49 -4.06 -14.31
C ASP A 240 -21.02 -4.23 -13.94
N ASN A 241 -20.36 -3.13 -13.59
CA ASN A 241 -18.96 -3.11 -13.14
C ASN A 241 -18.89 -2.77 -11.65
N SER A 242 -18.17 -3.58 -10.88
CA SER A 242 -17.89 -3.35 -9.46
C SER A 242 -16.41 -3.14 -9.17
N VAL A 243 -15.60 -2.96 -10.21
CA VAL A 243 -14.13 -2.92 -10.13
C VAL A 243 -13.59 -1.59 -10.62
N ILE A 244 -12.68 -1.00 -9.85
CA ILE A 244 -11.90 0.17 -10.25
C ILE A 244 -10.42 -0.17 -10.18
N VAL A 245 -9.71 0.13 -11.25
CA VAL A 245 -8.26 0.20 -11.25
C VAL A 245 -7.91 1.68 -11.10
N TRP A 246 -7.11 2.05 -10.10
CA TRP A 246 -6.75 3.45 -9.87
C TRP A 246 -5.61 3.90 -10.79
N PRO A 247 -5.75 4.99 -11.57
CA PRO A 247 -4.65 5.61 -12.30
C PRO A 247 -3.44 5.84 -11.42
N TYR A 248 -2.24 5.54 -11.93
CA TYR A 248 -0.96 5.61 -11.19
C TYR A 248 -0.91 4.73 -9.93
N GLY A 249 -1.88 3.82 -9.75
CA GLY A 249 -2.08 3.08 -8.50
C GLY A 249 -2.51 3.96 -7.32
N ALA A 250 -2.86 5.22 -7.57
CA ALA A 250 -3.00 6.25 -6.54
C ALA A 250 -4.46 6.47 -6.14
N SER A 251 -4.74 6.33 -4.85
CA SER A 251 -6.03 6.64 -4.23
C SER A 251 -5.84 7.08 -2.79
N ASN A 252 -6.89 7.64 -2.19
CA ASN A 252 -6.90 8.01 -0.78
C ASN A 252 -8.17 7.46 -0.10
N GLY A 253 -8.27 7.57 1.23
CA GLY A 253 -9.41 7.03 1.99
C GLY A 253 -10.76 7.62 1.54
N LEU A 254 -10.80 8.90 1.16
CA LEU A 254 -12.01 9.56 0.67
C LEU A 254 -12.40 9.07 -0.73
N SER A 255 -11.43 8.91 -1.64
CA SER A 255 -11.69 8.43 -3.00
C SER A 255 -12.10 6.96 -3.02
N ARG A 256 -11.54 6.15 -2.11
CA ARG A 256 -11.92 4.74 -1.91
C ARG A 256 -13.36 4.61 -1.42
N LYS A 257 -13.73 5.41 -0.41
CA LYS A 257 -15.11 5.45 0.08
C LYS A 257 -16.07 5.96 -1.00
N ALA A 258 -15.68 7.01 -1.72
CA ALA A 258 -16.43 7.52 -2.86
C ALA A 258 -16.66 6.44 -3.93
N ALA A 259 -15.66 5.59 -4.21
CA ALA A 259 -15.80 4.46 -5.13
C ALA A 259 -16.79 3.40 -4.59
N GLU A 260 -16.69 3.04 -3.31
CA GLU A 260 -17.63 2.12 -2.66
C GLU A 260 -19.08 2.62 -2.73
N ASP A 261 -19.29 3.91 -2.44
CA ASP A 261 -20.61 4.57 -2.47
C ASP A 261 -21.27 4.52 -3.86
N VAL A 262 -20.48 4.37 -4.93
CA VAL A 262 -20.96 4.25 -6.32
C VAL A 262 -20.93 2.80 -6.84
N GLY A 263 -20.71 1.82 -5.96
CA GLY A 263 -20.78 0.40 -6.26
C GLY A 263 -19.46 -0.25 -6.71
N LEU A 264 -18.35 0.47 -6.70
CA LEU A 264 -17.01 -0.01 -7.04
C LEU A 264 -16.32 -0.60 -5.81
N LYS A 265 -16.64 -1.86 -5.49
CA LYS A 265 -16.24 -2.54 -4.26
C LYS A 265 -14.86 -3.20 -4.33
N ILE A 266 -14.38 -3.52 -5.53
CA ILE A 266 -13.06 -4.14 -5.75
C ILE A 266 -12.15 -3.05 -6.31
N GLN A 267 -11.08 -2.72 -5.60
CA GLN A 267 -10.22 -1.61 -5.98
C GLN A 267 -8.78 -2.09 -6.14
N MET A 268 -8.17 -1.79 -7.28
CA MET A 268 -6.80 -2.21 -7.60
C MET A 268 -5.84 -1.02 -7.59
N THR A 269 -4.71 -1.21 -6.94
CA THR A 269 -3.62 -0.23 -6.80
C THR A 269 -2.32 -0.81 -7.39
N LEU A 270 -1.18 -0.13 -7.19
CA LEU A 270 0.16 -0.65 -7.49
C LEU A 270 0.93 -1.03 -6.22
N ARG A 271 0.22 -1.35 -5.12
CA ARG A 271 0.85 -1.85 -3.89
C ARG A 271 1.54 -3.19 -4.18
N ALA A 272 2.81 -3.32 -3.82
CA ALA A 272 3.52 -4.59 -3.83
C ALA A 272 2.98 -5.57 -2.77
N GLY A 273 3.33 -6.84 -2.91
CA GLY A 273 3.00 -7.90 -1.96
C GLY A 273 1.91 -8.85 -2.43
N LEU A 274 1.75 -9.95 -1.69
CA LEU A 274 0.71 -10.94 -1.93
C LEU A 274 -0.67 -10.37 -1.62
N ASN A 275 -1.63 -10.66 -2.50
CA ASN A 275 -3.05 -10.48 -2.20
C ASN A 275 -3.61 -11.76 -1.58
N ASN A 276 -4.72 -11.65 -0.85
CA ASN A 276 -5.48 -12.81 -0.37
C ASN A 276 -6.95 -12.66 -0.74
N ALA A 277 -7.58 -13.71 -1.28
CA ALA A 277 -8.99 -13.66 -1.63
C ALA A 277 -9.91 -13.42 -0.41
N SER A 278 -9.44 -13.59 0.83
CA SER A 278 -10.21 -13.20 2.02
C SER A 278 -10.55 -11.71 2.07
N ASP A 279 -9.75 -10.85 1.41
CA ASP A 279 -10.01 -9.44 1.26
C ASP A 279 -9.64 -8.96 -0.16
N ILE A 280 -10.66 -8.82 -0.99
CA ILE A 280 -10.54 -8.33 -2.36
C ILE A 280 -10.92 -6.86 -2.51
N SER A 281 -11.20 -6.17 -1.39
CA SER A 281 -11.59 -4.76 -1.43
C SER A 281 -10.44 -3.88 -1.93
N GLN A 282 -9.19 -4.28 -1.65
CA GLN A 282 -7.97 -3.59 -2.03
C GLN A 282 -6.92 -4.59 -2.53
N MET A 283 -6.72 -4.65 -3.84
CA MET A 283 -5.72 -5.51 -4.47
C MET A 283 -4.50 -4.71 -4.91
N GLY A 284 -3.32 -5.17 -4.52
CA GLY A 284 -2.03 -4.70 -4.99
C GLY A 284 -1.65 -5.37 -6.31
N ARG A 285 -0.83 -4.70 -7.12
CA ARG A 285 -0.37 -5.22 -8.42
C ARG A 285 1.09 -4.86 -8.66
N GLY A 286 1.84 -5.79 -9.20
CA GLY A 286 3.22 -5.59 -9.63
C GLY A 286 3.28 -4.98 -11.02
N LEU A 287 3.98 -3.85 -11.15
CA LEU A 287 4.14 -3.13 -12.41
C LEU A 287 5.20 -3.82 -13.28
N ILE A 288 4.84 -4.14 -14.52
CA ILE A 288 5.76 -4.72 -15.50
C ILE A 288 6.40 -3.60 -16.34
N PHE A 289 7.72 -3.63 -16.42
CA PHE A 289 8.51 -2.64 -17.16
C PHE A 289 9.13 -3.27 -18.42
N ALA A 290 9.41 -2.42 -19.41
CA ALA A 290 9.95 -2.82 -20.70
C ALA A 290 11.40 -3.33 -20.65
N ASP A 291 12.17 -2.93 -19.64
CA ASP A 291 13.55 -3.36 -19.42
C ASP A 291 13.65 -4.62 -18.55
N MET A 292 12.53 -5.18 -18.11
CA MET A 292 12.47 -6.40 -17.30
C MET A 292 12.70 -7.64 -18.17
N ASP A 293 13.88 -8.23 -18.07
CA ASP A 293 14.15 -9.53 -18.70
C ASP A 293 13.46 -10.70 -17.96
N LEU A 294 13.49 -11.89 -18.55
CA LEU A 294 12.78 -13.05 -17.98
C LEU A 294 13.29 -13.44 -16.57
N PRO A 295 14.62 -13.49 -16.30
CA PRO A 295 15.12 -13.69 -14.94
C PRO A 295 14.64 -12.63 -13.93
N GLN A 296 14.64 -11.36 -14.30
CA GLN A 296 14.13 -10.30 -13.45
C GLN A 296 12.63 -10.45 -13.19
N PHE A 297 11.84 -10.75 -14.23
CA PHE A 297 10.41 -11.04 -14.12
C PHE A 297 10.12 -12.19 -13.16
N ALA A 298 10.85 -13.31 -13.31
CA ALA A 298 10.73 -14.47 -12.43
C ALA A 298 11.02 -14.09 -10.97
N ASN A 299 12.12 -13.35 -10.74
CA ASN A 299 12.54 -12.94 -9.40
C ASN A 299 11.53 -11.99 -8.73
N VAL A 300 11.06 -10.96 -9.44
CA VAL A 300 10.09 -10.01 -8.84
C VAL A 300 8.74 -10.69 -8.61
N LEU A 301 8.31 -11.60 -9.47
CA LEU A 301 7.07 -12.35 -9.29
C LEU A 301 7.15 -13.31 -8.09
N GLU A 302 8.27 -13.99 -7.90
CA GLU A 302 8.51 -14.85 -6.74
C GLU A 302 8.43 -14.08 -5.42
N HIS A 303 8.92 -12.84 -5.40
CA HIS A 303 8.88 -11.96 -4.23
C HIS A 303 7.65 -11.04 -4.20
N ALA A 304 6.64 -11.30 -5.04
CA ALA A 304 5.43 -10.49 -5.17
C ALA A 304 5.73 -8.97 -5.27
N PHE A 305 6.81 -8.60 -5.97
CA PHE A 305 7.27 -7.23 -6.21
C PHE A 305 7.65 -6.45 -4.94
N VAL A 306 7.81 -7.12 -3.80
CA VAL A 306 8.26 -6.47 -2.56
C VAL A 306 9.73 -6.12 -2.70
N ASP A 307 10.06 -4.83 -2.57
CA ASP A 307 11.44 -4.37 -2.48
C ASP A 307 12.00 -4.73 -1.09
N SER A 308 13.09 -5.50 -1.10
CA SER A 308 13.82 -5.95 0.10
C SER A 308 15.10 -5.15 0.33
N SER A 309 15.30 -4.05 -0.40
CA SER A 309 16.43 -3.15 -0.21
C SER A 309 16.40 -2.52 1.18
N PRO A 310 17.54 -2.44 1.90
CA PRO A 310 17.60 -1.80 3.20
C PRO A 310 17.21 -0.32 3.13
N LEU A 311 16.47 0.17 4.13
CA LEU A 311 16.11 1.59 4.21
C LEU A 311 17.33 2.42 4.64
N ARG A 312 17.65 3.42 3.83
CA ARG A 312 18.68 4.44 4.00
C ARG A 312 17.97 5.77 4.10
N MET A 313 17.65 6.18 5.32
CA MET A 313 16.86 7.38 5.56
C MET A 313 17.73 8.58 5.93
N ILE A 314 17.46 9.73 5.31
CA ILE A 314 18.04 11.03 5.69
C ILE A 314 17.03 11.85 6.47
N ARG A 315 17.53 12.68 7.39
CA ARG A 315 16.72 13.70 8.07
C ARG A 315 16.84 15.03 7.34
N VAL A 316 15.71 15.73 7.17
CA VAL A 316 15.66 17.01 6.48
C VAL A 316 14.94 18.04 7.34
N ASP A 317 15.70 19.03 7.81
CA ASP A 317 15.18 20.12 8.63
C ASP A 317 14.81 21.32 7.75
N LEU A 318 13.51 21.55 7.55
CA LEU A 318 12.99 22.60 6.67
C LEU A 318 13.37 24.01 7.16
N ASP A 319 13.64 24.20 8.45
CA ASP A 319 14.18 25.47 8.98
C ASP A 319 15.54 25.84 8.37
N SER A 320 16.32 24.85 7.91
CA SER A 320 17.60 25.10 7.22
C SER A 320 17.43 25.44 5.74
N ILE A 321 16.28 25.10 5.14
CA ILE A 321 15.96 25.29 3.72
C ILE A 321 15.17 26.59 3.53
N TRP A 322 14.16 26.81 4.35
CA TRP A 322 13.23 27.92 4.20
C TRP A 322 13.83 29.23 4.71
N LYS A 323 14.29 30.08 3.77
CA LYS A 323 14.89 31.40 4.05
C LYS A 323 13.92 32.57 3.86
N LYS A 324 12.61 32.34 3.99
CA LYS A 324 11.54 33.32 3.67
C LYS A 324 11.57 33.82 2.20
N ASN A 325 12.29 33.10 1.34
CA ASN A 325 12.39 33.33 -0.09
C ASN A 325 12.31 31.97 -0.78
N GLU A 326 11.29 31.77 -1.61
CA GLU A 326 11.05 30.49 -2.29
C GLU A 326 12.17 30.17 -3.29
N ALA A 327 12.69 31.16 -4.02
CA ALA A 327 13.75 30.92 -4.99
C ALA A 327 15.06 30.44 -4.32
N GLU A 328 15.39 31.02 -3.16
CA GLU A 328 16.53 30.55 -2.36
C GLU A 328 16.27 29.16 -1.77
N ALA A 329 15.05 28.90 -1.30
CA ALA A 329 14.68 27.57 -0.78
C ALA A 329 14.78 26.49 -1.88
N GLU A 330 14.38 26.81 -3.11
CA GLU A 330 14.49 25.89 -4.25
C GLU A 330 15.95 25.61 -4.64
N GLN A 331 16.85 26.59 -4.51
CA GLN A 331 18.28 26.37 -4.72
C GLN A 331 18.84 25.41 -3.67
N VAL A 332 18.55 25.65 -2.38
CA VAL A 332 19.01 24.77 -1.29
C VAL A 332 18.40 23.37 -1.40
N LEU A 333 17.13 23.26 -1.81
CA LEU A 333 16.50 21.99 -2.10
C LEU A 333 17.21 21.28 -3.25
N GLY A 334 17.57 21.99 -4.32
CA GLY A 334 18.37 21.46 -5.42
C GLY A 334 19.68 20.82 -4.96
N ASP A 335 20.46 21.54 -4.15
CA ASP A 335 21.73 21.04 -3.59
C ASP A 335 21.51 19.80 -2.69
N LEU A 336 20.42 19.77 -1.94
CA LEU A 336 20.03 18.63 -1.11
C LEU A 336 19.71 17.40 -1.97
N LEU A 337 19.02 17.57 -3.10
CA LEU A 337 18.67 16.48 -4.00
C LEU A 337 19.91 15.77 -4.55
N GLU A 338 20.95 16.52 -4.93
CA GLU A 338 22.22 15.98 -5.41
C GLU A 338 22.96 15.18 -4.33
N LYS A 339 23.03 15.72 -3.11
CA LYS A 339 23.63 15.01 -1.96
C LYS A 339 22.87 13.73 -1.62
N THR A 340 21.54 13.77 -1.67
CA THR A 340 20.66 12.63 -1.41
C THR A 340 20.93 11.49 -2.41
N LEU A 341 21.06 11.83 -3.70
CA LEU A 341 21.44 10.89 -4.74
C LEU A 341 22.83 10.30 -4.53
N ALA A 342 23.81 11.13 -4.14
CA ALA A 342 25.17 10.67 -3.87
C ALA A 342 25.25 9.70 -2.67
N LEU A 343 24.38 9.85 -1.68
CA LEU A 343 24.25 8.94 -0.54
C LEU A 343 23.48 7.64 -0.89
N GLY A 344 22.78 7.61 -2.02
CA GLY A 344 21.87 6.52 -2.37
C GLY A 344 20.73 6.37 -1.36
N ALA A 345 20.29 7.46 -0.73
CA ALA A 345 19.18 7.41 0.22
C ALA A 345 17.89 6.98 -0.49
N ASN A 346 17.11 6.12 0.16
CA ASN A 346 15.79 5.68 -0.32
C ASN A 346 14.69 5.98 0.71
N GLY A 347 15.03 6.69 1.79
CA GLY A 347 14.10 7.27 2.77
C GLY A 347 14.42 8.74 3.08
N ALA A 348 13.41 9.54 3.40
CA ALA A 348 13.58 10.89 3.93
C ALA A 348 12.58 11.18 5.05
N LEU A 349 13.05 11.85 6.09
CA LEU A 349 12.26 12.27 7.24
C LEU A 349 12.30 13.80 7.36
N PHE A 350 11.21 14.46 6.98
CA PHE A 350 11.11 15.91 6.94
C PHE A 350 10.54 16.52 8.22
N GLN A 351 11.15 17.60 8.70
CA GLN A 351 10.58 18.45 9.74
C GLN A 351 9.24 19.06 9.28
N ALA A 352 8.12 18.58 9.83
CA ALA A 352 6.80 19.12 9.49
C ALA A 352 6.43 20.37 10.31
N VAL A 353 7.01 20.50 11.50
CA VAL A 353 6.81 21.63 12.42
C VAL A 353 8.18 22.21 12.77
N SER A 354 8.32 23.52 12.62
CA SER A 354 9.57 24.22 12.90
C SER A 354 9.98 24.20 14.36
N ASP A 355 11.22 24.58 14.64
CA ASP A 355 11.75 24.66 16.01
C ASP A 355 10.98 25.69 16.87
N SER A 356 10.33 26.68 16.25
CA SER A 356 9.47 27.65 16.95
C SER A 356 7.99 27.26 17.00
N GLY A 357 7.60 26.12 16.40
CA GLY A 357 6.24 25.60 16.46
C GLY A 357 5.29 26.02 15.33
N ASP A 358 5.83 26.52 14.22
CA ASP A 358 5.04 26.84 13.03
C ASP A 358 5.01 25.66 12.05
N ALA A 359 3.87 25.40 11.43
CA ALA A 359 3.72 24.33 10.44
C ALA A 359 4.36 24.68 9.09
N TYR A 360 4.94 23.65 8.44
CA TYR A 360 5.37 23.71 7.04
C TYR A 360 4.31 23.17 6.04
N PHE A 361 3.07 23.03 6.50
CA PHE A 361 1.93 22.52 5.73
C PHE A 361 0.67 23.29 6.13
N PRO A 362 -0.39 23.26 5.30
CA PRO A 362 -1.64 23.96 5.60
C PRO A 362 -2.35 23.33 6.80
N THR A 363 -2.65 24.13 7.83
CA THR A 363 -3.49 23.73 8.96
C THR A 363 -4.09 24.96 9.66
N SER A 364 -5.26 24.78 10.28
CA SER A 364 -5.90 25.81 11.13
C SER A 364 -5.53 25.69 12.60
N GLN A 365 -4.77 24.65 12.98
CA GLN A 365 -4.49 24.32 14.39
C GLN A 365 -3.28 25.06 14.96
N MET A 366 -2.47 25.70 14.11
CA MET A 366 -1.30 26.47 14.48
C MET A 366 -0.92 27.48 13.39
N SER A 367 0.04 28.35 13.70
CA SER A 367 0.64 29.25 12.71
C SER A 367 1.31 28.47 11.59
N VAL A 368 1.11 28.89 10.35
CA VAL A 368 1.75 28.30 9.18
C VAL A 368 2.93 29.19 8.77
N ARG A 369 4.13 28.62 8.79
CA ARG A 369 5.35 29.30 8.33
C ARG A 369 5.41 29.40 6.82
N ALA A 370 5.12 28.29 6.17
CA ALA A 370 5.04 28.16 4.71
C ALA A 370 4.33 26.86 4.35
N ASP A 371 3.65 26.80 3.23
CA ASP A 371 3.22 25.53 2.63
C ASP A 371 4.37 24.99 1.77
N TYR A 372 5.35 24.32 2.40
CA TYR A 372 6.60 23.93 1.75
C TYR A 372 7.02 22.47 1.99
N LEU A 373 6.48 21.82 3.03
CA LEU A 373 6.70 20.40 3.27
C LEU A 373 6.28 19.56 2.06
N ASN A 374 5.09 19.83 1.52
CA ASN A 374 4.59 19.11 0.37
C ASN A 374 5.49 19.30 -0.86
N ARG A 375 5.92 20.53 -1.13
CA ARG A 375 6.86 20.85 -2.21
C ARG A 375 8.17 20.08 -2.08
N ALA A 376 8.80 20.11 -0.90
CA ALA A 376 10.06 19.45 -0.65
C ALA A 376 9.94 17.92 -0.72
N ALA A 377 8.93 17.35 -0.08
CA ALA A 377 8.64 15.91 -0.08
C ALA A 377 8.38 15.37 -1.49
N HIS A 378 7.47 16.01 -2.22
CA HIS A 378 7.10 15.61 -3.58
C HIS A 378 8.29 15.70 -4.54
N THR A 379 9.10 16.76 -4.42
CA THR A 379 10.31 16.93 -5.25
C THR A 379 11.33 15.84 -4.94
N MET A 380 11.56 15.51 -3.67
CA MET A 380 12.48 14.44 -3.28
C MET A 380 12.04 13.08 -3.84
N ARG A 381 10.74 12.77 -3.76
CA ARG A 381 10.17 11.53 -4.30
C ARG A 381 10.42 11.40 -5.80
N HIS A 382 10.11 12.44 -6.57
CA HIS A 382 10.08 12.36 -8.02
C HIS A 382 11.40 12.72 -8.71
N ARG A 383 12.28 13.51 -8.08
CA ARG A 383 13.56 13.93 -8.67
C ARG A 383 14.78 13.19 -8.12
N SER A 384 14.82 12.90 -6.82
CA SER A 384 15.93 12.15 -6.19
C SER A 384 15.65 10.66 -6.03
N ARG A 385 14.49 10.18 -6.51
CA ARG A 385 14.09 8.76 -6.43
C ARG A 385 14.13 8.22 -5.00
N VAL A 386 13.67 9.03 -4.04
CA VAL A 386 13.49 8.62 -2.65
C VAL A 386 12.06 8.12 -2.47
N PRO A 387 11.80 6.80 -2.53
CA PRO A 387 10.44 6.28 -2.56
C PRO A 387 9.73 6.37 -1.20
N ASN A 388 10.45 6.51 -0.09
CA ASN A 388 9.88 6.58 1.25
C ASN A 388 10.07 7.97 1.83
N VAL A 389 8.99 8.71 2.04
CA VAL A 389 9.04 10.08 2.57
C VAL A 389 8.10 10.21 3.76
N TYR A 390 8.61 10.66 4.90
CA TYR A 390 7.86 10.75 6.16
C TYR A 390 7.94 12.15 6.76
N ALA A 391 6.95 12.51 7.57
CA ALA A 391 6.96 13.72 8.38
C ALA A 391 7.44 13.42 9.80
N ARG A 392 8.29 14.28 10.35
CA ARG A 392 8.71 14.35 11.74
C ARG A 392 7.85 15.38 12.46
N VAL A 393 7.10 14.93 13.47
CA VAL A 393 6.21 15.78 14.27
C VAL A 393 6.60 15.66 15.74
N PRO A 394 6.98 16.76 16.41
CA PRO A 394 7.39 16.67 17.79
C PRO A 394 6.15 16.61 18.69
N GLN A 395 6.18 15.71 19.69
CA GLN A 395 5.04 15.44 20.55
C GLN A 395 4.57 16.69 21.31
N THR A 396 5.48 17.58 21.69
CA THR A 396 5.16 18.83 22.39
C THR A 396 4.23 19.74 21.61
N PHE A 397 4.11 19.55 20.29
CA PHE A 397 3.21 20.34 19.44
C PHE A 397 1.81 19.71 19.32
N LEU A 398 1.63 18.50 19.86
CA LEU A 398 0.35 17.79 19.93
C LEU A 398 -0.28 17.99 21.32
N LYS A 399 -0.77 19.21 21.58
CA LYS A 399 -1.26 19.68 22.91
C LYS A 399 -2.32 18.77 23.54
N ASN A 400 -3.18 18.17 22.73
CA ASN A 400 -4.20 17.22 23.14
C ASN A 400 -4.57 16.32 21.94
N THR A 401 -5.30 15.24 22.21
CA THR A 401 -5.68 14.24 21.20
C THR A 401 -6.51 14.83 20.03
N GLU A 402 -7.44 15.76 20.28
CA GLU A 402 -8.27 16.31 19.20
C GLU A 402 -7.50 17.26 18.27
N THR A 403 -6.67 18.14 18.85
CA THR A 403 -5.74 18.96 18.05
C THR A 403 -4.78 18.07 17.27
N ALA A 404 -4.27 16.98 17.86
CA ALA A 404 -3.37 16.06 17.19
C ALA A 404 -4.05 15.34 16.01
N LYS A 405 -5.29 14.87 16.18
CA LYS A 405 -6.09 14.27 15.11
C LYS A 405 -6.29 15.25 13.95
N ALA A 406 -6.64 16.51 14.25
CA ALA A 406 -6.82 17.54 13.24
C ALA A 406 -5.54 17.82 12.45
N VAL A 407 -4.41 17.99 13.14
CA VAL A 407 -3.09 18.23 12.53
C VAL A 407 -2.66 17.07 11.63
N ILE A 408 -2.78 15.83 12.12
CA ILE A 408 -2.39 14.63 11.35
C ILE A 408 -3.32 14.42 10.15
N ARG A 409 -4.62 14.74 10.28
CA ARG A 409 -5.55 14.73 9.16
C ARG A 409 -5.19 15.80 8.12
N ASP A 410 -4.81 17.01 8.54
CA ASP A 410 -4.36 18.08 7.63
C ASP A 410 -3.10 17.68 6.86
N LEU A 411 -2.09 17.12 7.55
CA LEU A 411 -0.92 16.52 6.90
C LEU A 411 -1.35 15.49 5.85
N ALA A 412 -2.27 14.59 6.19
CA ALA A 412 -2.72 13.52 5.28
C ALA A 412 -3.45 14.02 4.04
N LYS A 413 -4.11 15.18 4.11
CA LYS A 413 -4.79 15.78 2.96
C LYS A 413 -3.81 16.48 2.01
N TYR A 414 -2.89 17.27 2.57
CA TYR A 414 -2.16 18.28 1.81
C TYR A 414 -0.72 17.91 1.48
N THR A 415 -0.25 16.72 1.86
CA THR A 415 1.14 16.31 1.62
C THR A 415 1.24 14.97 0.89
N ASP A 416 2.30 14.84 0.09
CA ASP A 416 2.75 13.62 -0.59
C ASP A 416 3.82 12.87 0.22
N ILE A 417 3.40 12.35 1.38
CA ILE A 417 4.24 11.56 2.30
C ILE A 417 3.56 10.21 2.60
N ASP A 418 4.35 9.27 3.10
CA ASP A 418 3.98 7.89 3.42
C ASP A 418 3.64 7.66 4.89
N GLY A 419 3.81 8.68 5.74
CA GLY A 419 3.57 8.50 7.17
C GLY A 419 4.16 9.56 8.07
N VAL A 420 4.04 9.33 9.38
CA VAL A 420 4.45 10.28 10.43
C VAL A 420 5.27 9.58 11.50
N PHE A 421 6.38 10.20 11.88
CA PHE A 421 7.21 9.83 13.02
C PHE A 421 7.01 10.86 14.14
N PHE A 422 6.59 10.37 15.30
CA PHE A 422 6.38 11.19 16.49
C PHE A 422 7.66 11.29 17.31
N GLU A 423 8.17 12.49 17.56
CA GLU A 423 9.31 12.68 18.46
C GLU A 423 8.84 12.81 19.90
N VAL A 424 9.17 11.81 20.70
CA VAL A 424 8.76 11.69 22.10
C VAL A 424 9.97 11.97 22.99
N SER A 425 9.85 12.96 23.87
CA SER A 425 10.94 13.37 24.77
C SER A 425 10.91 12.67 26.14
N SER A 426 9.77 12.13 26.57
CA SER A 426 9.63 11.42 27.85
C SER A 426 8.46 10.42 27.83
N LYS A 427 8.55 9.37 28.65
CA LYS A 427 7.48 8.36 28.77
C LYS A 427 6.17 8.91 29.34
N GLU A 428 6.23 9.93 30.19
CA GLU A 428 5.03 10.54 30.81
C GLU A 428 4.18 11.29 29.78
N LYS A 429 4.80 12.12 28.94
CA LYS A 429 4.08 12.80 27.85
C LYS A 429 3.42 11.80 26.90
N ALA A 430 4.06 10.65 26.62
CA ALA A 430 3.49 9.60 25.77
C ALA A 430 2.15 9.05 26.27
N LYS A 431 1.84 9.16 27.57
CA LYS A 431 0.57 8.71 28.16
C LYS A 431 -0.58 9.68 27.94
N GLU A 432 -0.31 10.94 27.61
CA GLU A 432 -1.33 11.99 27.47
C GLU A 432 -2.02 11.98 26.10
N LEU A 433 -1.45 11.28 25.11
CA LEU A 433 -1.97 11.21 23.74
C LEU A 433 -2.45 9.79 23.40
N SER A 434 -3.69 9.69 22.90
CA SER A 434 -4.16 8.44 22.29
C SER A 434 -3.60 8.32 20.87
N PHE A 435 -2.39 7.78 20.74
CA PHE A 435 -1.74 7.58 19.43
C PHE A 435 -2.60 6.76 18.46
N GLU A 436 -3.34 5.75 18.95
CA GLU A 436 -4.26 4.97 18.13
C GLU A 436 -5.31 5.85 17.43
N SER A 437 -5.97 6.73 18.20
CA SER A 437 -6.99 7.66 17.68
C SER A 437 -6.39 8.69 16.71
N VAL A 438 -5.18 9.17 17.01
CA VAL A 438 -4.44 10.11 16.14
C VAL A 438 -4.05 9.45 14.82
N MET A 439 -3.52 8.23 14.85
CA MET A 439 -3.18 7.46 13.66
C MET A 439 -4.42 7.09 12.86
N ALA A 440 -5.54 6.74 13.52
CA ALA A 440 -6.81 6.49 12.84
C ALA A 440 -7.29 7.72 12.06
N ALA A 441 -7.10 8.93 12.58
CA ALA A 441 -7.44 10.16 11.87
C ALA A 441 -6.62 10.34 10.58
N GLY A 442 -5.32 10.08 10.61
CA GLY A 442 -4.49 10.08 9.39
C GLY A 442 -4.87 8.97 8.42
N ARG A 443 -5.04 7.73 8.91
CA ARG A 443 -5.43 6.56 8.11
C ARG A 443 -6.79 6.70 7.44
N SER A 444 -7.70 7.50 8.00
CA SER A 444 -8.99 7.80 7.36
C SER A 444 -8.84 8.58 6.03
N VAL A 445 -7.72 9.29 5.84
CA VAL A 445 -7.38 9.97 4.57
C VAL A 445 -6.32 9.18 3.81
N ARG A 446 -5.36 8.56 4.50
CA ARG A 446 -4.26 7.79 3.90
C ARG A 446 -4.15 6.41 4.55
N PRO A 447 -4.95 5.42 4.11
CA PRO A 447 -5.06 4.12 4.80
C PRO A 447 -3.75 3.34 4.91
N HIS A 448 -2.78 3.61 4.04
CA HIS A 448 -1.47 2.95 4.02
C HIS A 448 -0.38 3.68 4.78
N TRP A 449 -0.71 4.80 5.44
CA TRP A 449 0.29 5.52 6.21
C TRP A 449 0.89 4.68 7.31
N GLN A 450 2.21 4.72 7.35
CA GLN A 450 3.03 4.11 8.38
C GLN A 450 3.32 5.13 9.49
N TYR A 451 3.51 4.64 10.71
CA TYR A 451 3.77 5.48 11.87
C TYR A 451 4.99 5.00 12.63
N GLY A 452 5.83 5.96 12.99
CA GLY A 452 7.03 5.71 13.78
C GLY A 452 7.05 6.50 15.09
N VAL A 453 7.88 6.07 16.02
CA VAL A 453 8.24 6.86 17.22
C VAL A 453 9.74 7.04 17.27
N ILE A 454 10.17 8.27 17.55
CA ILE A 454 11.56 8.65 17.77
C ILE A 454 11.71 9.02 19.23
N GLY A 455 12.55 8.29 19.97
CA GLY A 455 12.79 8.51 21.40
C GLY A 455 12.39 7.30 22.26
N PRO A 456 12.06 7.49 23.55
CA PRO A 456 11.78 6.38 24.46
C PRO A 456 10.61 5.51 23.96
N ARG A 457 10.75 4.19 24.09
CA ARG A 457 9.69 3.23 23.77
C ARG A 457 8.42 3.51 24.61
N PRO A 458 7.26 3.80 23.98
CA PRO A 458 6.01 3.97 24.71
C PRO A 458 5.44 2.60 25.17
N GLU A 459 4.50 2.61 26.11
CA GLU A 459 3.91 1.36 26.64
C GLU A 459 3.14 0.58 25.58
N ASN A 460 2.53 1.28 24.61
CA ASN A 460 1.79 0.74 23.48
C ASN A 460 2.62 0.71 22.18
N ALA A 461 3.93 0.46 22.26
CA ALA A 461 4.84 0.51 21.12
C ALA A 461 4.46 -0.42 19.95
N GLU A 462 3.67 -1.47 20.21
CA GLU A 462 3.18 -2.45 19.24
C GLU A 462 2.21 -1.91 18.18
N ILE A 463 1.68 -0.69 18.38
CA ILE A 463 0.79 -0.05 17.41
C ILE A 463 1.54 0.68 16.29
N PHE A 464 2.85 0.91 16.47
CA PHE A 464 3.72 1.61 15.52
C PHE A 464 4.39 0.62 14.57
N ASP A 465 4.63 1.08 13.34
CA ASP A 465 5.34 0.35 12.30
C ASP A 465 6.87 0.42 12.53
N TYR A 466 7.35 1.53 13.12
CA TYR A 466 8.77 1.76 13.38
C TYR A 466 9.04 2.30 14.79
N LEU A 467 10.11 1.81 15.41
CA LEU A 467 10.66 2.36 16.66
C LEU A 467 12.10 2.79 16.44
N VAL A 468 12.39 4.07 16.64
CA VAL A 468 13.67 4.72 16.36
C VAL A 468 14.35 5.05 17.69
N LEU A 469 15.34 4.24 18.08
CA LEU A 469 16.01 4.29 19.39
C LEU A 469 17.48 4.72 19.27
N THR A 470 17.95 5.49 20.25
CA THR A 470 19.39 5.75 20.45
C THR A 470 20.10 4.49 20.94
N PRO A 471 21.43 4.35 20.73
CA PRO A 471 22.20 3.21 21.26
C PRO A 471 22.02 2.98 22.77
N GLN A 472 22.02 4.05 23.55
CA GLN A 472 21.81 3.98 25.01
C GLN A 472 20.40 3.47 25.38
N GLN A 473 19.38 3.84 24.60
CA GLN A 473 18.02 3.34 24.79
C GLN A 473 17.91 1.86 24.38
N LEU A 474 18.58 1.47 23.30
CA LEU A 474 18.60 0.09 22.81
C LEU A 474 19.23 -0.86 23.85
N GLU A 475 20.38 -0.48 24.42
CA GLU A 475 21.05 -1.25 25.48
C GLU A 475 20.16 -1.41 26.74
N LYS A 476 19.42 -0.36 27.09
CA LYS A 476 18.53 -0.36 28.25
C LYS A 476 17.30 -1.27 28.07
N GLU A 477 16.85 -1.49 26.84
CA GLU A 477 15.70 -2.33 26.52
C GLU A 477 16.02 -3.84 26.51
N LYS A 478 17.28 -4.25 26.77
CA LYS A 478 17.71 -5.67 26.82
C LYS A 478 17.27 -6.50 25.60
N LEU A 479 17.27 -5.92 24.41
CA LEU A 479 16.99 -6.67 23.18
C LEU A 479 18.20 -7.57 22.87
N GLU A 480 18.08 -8.87 23.11
CA GLU A 480 19.18 -9.86 23.19
C GLU A 480 19.92 -10.15 21.86
N ALA A 481 19.58 -9.48 20.76
CA ALA A 481 20.25 -9.66 19.48
C ALA A 481 20.47 -8.32 18.78
N VAL A 482 21.59 -7.65 19.08
CA VAL A 482 22.10 -6.58 18.22
C VAL A 482 23.14 -7.22 17.30
N PRO A 483 22.94 -7.26 15.96
CA PRO A 483 23.90 -7.91 15.07
C PRO A 483 25.29 -7.29 15.19
N ASN A 484 26.32 -8.14 15.24
CA ASN A 484 27.74 -7.74 15.37
C ASN A 484 28.24 -6.80 14.25
N SER A 485 27.47 -6.62 13.17
CA SER A 485 27.74 -5.68 12.08
C SER A 485 27.53 -4.21 12.47
N ILE A 486 26.83 -3.92 13.57
CA ILE A 486 26.65 -2.56 14.09
C ILE A 486 27.87 -2.17 14.92
N LYS A 487 28.90 -1.58 14.29
CA LYS A 487 29.99 -0.95 15.06
C LYS A 487 29.47 0.34 15.70
N GLN A 488 29.05 0.21 16.95
CA GLN A 488 28.59 1.29 17.83
C GLN A 488 29.53 2.50 17.77
N LYS A 489 29.06 3.61 17.17
CA LYS A 489 29.44 4.96 17.62
C LYS A 489 28.46 6.06 17.22
N GLN A 490 27.61 5.90 16.19
CA GLN A 490 26.67 6.98 15.79
C GLN A 490 25.25 6.59 15.35
N ASP A 491 24.85 5.31 15.26
CA ASP A 491 23.61 4.99 14.54
C ASP A 491 22.39 4.72 15.43
N ILE A 492 21.29 5.39 15.09
CA ILE A 492 19.93 5.15 15.59
C ILE A 492 19.36 3.92 14.84
N VAL A 493 18.74 2.98 15.56
CA VAL A 493 18.21 1.73 14.96
C VAL A 493 16.69 1.82 14.83
N ALA A 494 16.13 1.55 13.63
CA ALA A 494 14.70 1.21 13.52
C ALA A 494 14.46 -0.28 13.45
N LEU A 495 13.63 -0.77 14.37
CA LEU A 495 13.19 -2.16 14.42
C LEU A 495 11.75 -2.31 13.91
N PRO A 496 11.47 -3.22 12.96
CA PRO A 496 10.11 -3.61 12.60
C PRO A 496 9.38 -4.29 13.77
N LYS A 497 8.05 -4.19 13.77
CA LYS A 497 7.15 -4.75 14.79
C LYS A 497 7.36 -6.25 15.09
N ASP A 498 7.75 -7.05 14.09
CA ASP A 498 7.73 -8.52 14.19
C ASP A 498 9.09 -9.16 14.51
N TYR A 499 10.10 -8.38 14.92
CA TYR A 499 11.51 -8.79 15.09
C TYR A 499 11.77 -10.10 15.89
N ASN A 500 10.83 -10.54 16.73
CA ASN A 500 10.97 -11.73 17.58
C ASN A 500 10.38 -13.05 17.00
N LEU A 501 9.89 -13.08 15.74
CA LEU A 501 9.35 -14.30 15.12
C LEU A 501 10.39 -15.04 14.27
N VAL A 502 10.46 -16.37 14.27
CA VAL A 502 11.47 -17.15 13.52
C VAL A 502 11.44 -16.88 11.99
N ALA A 503 10.27 -16.59 11.42
CA ALA A 503 10.13 -16.17 10.02
C ALA A 503 10.57 -14.71 9.77
N SER A 504 10.58 -13.89 10.82
CA SER A 504 11.08 -12.51 10.77
C SER A 504 12.59 -12.42 10.80
N HIS A 505 13.33 -13.46 11.22
CA HIS A 505 14.81 -13.42 11.23
C HIS A 505 15.42 -13.40 9.82
N VAL A 506 14.84 -14.15 8.88
CA VAL A 506 15.28 -14.15 7.46
C VAL A 506 14.88 -12.85 6.76
N MET A 507 13.80 -12.21 7.19
CA MET A 507 13.41 -10.88 6.73
C MET A 507 14.30 -9.80 7.40
N ALA A 508 14.60 -9.93 8.69
CA ALA A 508 15.32 -8.96 9.53
C ALA A 508 16.82 -8.87 9.26
N GLU A 509 17.43 -9.88 8.64
CA GLU A 509 18.81 -9.77 8.13
C GLU A 509 18.95 -8.67 7.05
N GLY A 510 17.85 -8.20 6.46
CA GLY A 510 17.79 -7.03 5.57
C GLY A 510 17.26 -5.72 6.20
N TYR A 511 16.69 -5.73 7.41
CA TYR A 511 16.01 -4.57 8.03
C TYR A 511 16.86 -3.79 9.03
N LEU A 512 18.18 -3.90 8.94
CA LEU A 512 19.08 -3.09 9.76
C LEU A 512 19.17 -1.68 9.15
N ASN A 513 18.10 -0.92 9.37
CA ASN A 513 17.92 0.43 8.85
C ASN A 513 18.95 1.35 9.51
N LEU A 514 19.94 1.77 8.74
CA LEU A 514 20.93 2.74 9.16
C LEU A 514 20.30 4.13 9.08
N PHE A 515 20.01 4.73 10.23
CA PHE A 515 19.65 6.14 10.34
C PHE A 515 20.93 6.95 10.32
N TYR A 516 21.25 7.50 9.16
CA TYR A 516 22.27 8.54 9.10
C TYR A 516 21.58 9.86 9.44
N ASP A 517 21.84 10.37 10.66
CA ASP A 517 21.47 11.74 11.05
C ASP A 517 22.37 12.72 10.29
N VAL A 518 22.05 12.95 9.02
CA VAL A 518 22.70 13.99 8.22
C VAL A 518 22.04 15.32 8.58
N ASN A 519 22.38 15.85 9.75
CA ASN A 519 22.04 17.23 10.07
C ASN A 519 22.88 18.13 9.15
N PHE A 520 22.29 18.60 8.05
CA PHE A 520 22.98 19.33 6.96
C PHE A 520 23.61 20.66 7.37
N LYS A 521 23.59 21.02 8.66
CA LYS A 521 24.22 22.25 9.12
C LYS A 521 25.72 22.29 8.89
N ASP A 522 26.48 21.18 8.88
CA ASP A 522 27.96 21.25 8.73
C ASP A 522 28.68 19.96 8.21
N VAL A 523 28.04 19.06 7.45
CA VAL A 523 28.65 17.74 7.13
C VAL A 523 29.24 17.64 5.71
N ALA A 524 30.55 17.36 5.64
CA ALA A 524 31.18 16.67 4.52
C ALA A 524 30.97 15.15 4.70
N PRO A 525 30.60 14.39 3.66
CA PRO A 525 30.26 12.97 3.79
C PRO A 525 31.43 12.18 4.37
N ASP A 526 31.14 11.29 5.32
CA ASP A 526 32.11 10.35 5.87
C ASP A 526 32.75 9.54 4.72
N PRO A 527 34.09 9.54 4.56
CA PRO A 527 34.77 8.70 3.58
C PRO A 527 34.40 7.22 3.70
N ASP A 528 34.07 6.77 4.92
CA ASP A 528 33.67 5.39 5.20
C ASP A 528 32.22 5.07 4.85
N PHE A 529 31.41 6.08 4.50
CA PHE A 529 30.05 5.88 3.98
C PHE A 529 30.06 5.05 2.68
N LYS A 530 31.12 5.17 1.86
CA LYS A 530 31.31 4.34 0.66
C LYS A 530 31.92 2.97 0.95
N THR A 531 32.66 2.81 2.05
CA THR A 531 33.49 1.61 2.32
C THR A 531 32.81 0.60 3.24
N LEU A 532 31.96 1.04 4.18
CA LEU A 532 31.27 0.15 5.13
C LEU A 532 30.31 -0.83 4.47
N PHE A 533 29.76 -0.46 3.31
CA PHE A 533 28.78 -1.27 2.58
C PHE A 533 29.06 -1.29 1.09
N SER A 534 30.34 -1.47 0.73
CA SER A 534 30.63 -2.16 -0.52
C SER A 534 30.04 -3.58 -0.44
N VAL A 535 28.73 -3.71 -0.65
CA VAL A 535 28.24 -4.88 -1.35
C VAL A 535 29.03 -4.82 -2.63
N ARG A 536 30.01 -5.73 -2.76
CA ARG A 536 30.62 -6.00 -4.06
C ARG A 536 29.44 -5.96 -5.00
N GLN A 537 29.45 -5.04 -5.99
CA GLN A 537 28.84 -5.42 -7.24
C GLN A 537 29.37 -6.82 -7.44
N SER A 538 28.48 -7.80 -7.37
CA SER A 538 28.67 -8.98 -8.18
C SER A 538 28.82 -8.36 -9.56
N ASN A 539 30.07 -8.03 -9.90
CA ASN A 539 30.56 -8.13 -11.23
C ASN A 539 29.99 -9.48 -11.61
N ALA A 540 28.92 -9.47 -12.39
CA ALA A 540 28.76 -10.46 -13.41
C ALA A 540 30.06 -10.37 -14.19
N LYS A 541 31.12 -11.00 -13.65
CA LYS A 541 32.17 -11.58 -14.44
C LYS A 541 31.36 -12.32 -15.47
N HIS A 542 31.44 -11.86 -16.70
CA HIS A 542 31.06 -12.61 -17.87
C HIS A 542 31.26 -14.09 -17.57
N ILE A 543 30.17 -14.79 -17.23
CA ILE A 543 30.15 -16.23 -17.36
C ILE A 543 29.97 -16.39 -18.86
N LYS A 544 31.09 -16.25 -19.58
CA LYS A 544 31.30 -16.97 -20.83
C LYS A 544 31.26 -18.44 -20.46
N GLY A 545 30.05 -18.96 -20.37
CA GLY A 545 29.77 -20.39 -20.33
C GLY A 545 29.15 -20.73 -21.67
N GLU A 546 30.02 -21.07 -22.63
CA GLU A 546 29.59 -21.86 -23.78
C GLU A 546 29.03 -23.19 -23.27
N ALA A 547 27.85 -23.56 -23.74
CA ALA A 547 27.40 -24.93 -23.93
C ALA A 547 26.24 -24.86 -24.93
N LYS A 548 26.53 -24.97 -26.23
CA LYS A 548 26.31 -26.16 -27.06
C LYS A 548 24.86 -26.63 -27.11
#